data_AF-A0AAD5HCU6-F1
#
_entry.id   AF-A0AAD5HCU6-F1
#
_cell.length_a   1.000
_cell.length_b   1.000
_cell.length_c   1.000
_cell.angle_alpha   90.00
_cell.angle_beta   90.00
_cell.angle_gamma   90.00
#
_symmetry.space_group_name_H-M   'P 1'
#
loop_
_entity.id
_entity.type
_entity.pdbx_description
1 polymer ?
#
loop_
_entity_poly.entity_id
_entity_poly.type
_entity_poly.pdbx_seq_one_letter_code
_entity_poly.pdbx_strand_id
1 'polypeptide(L)'
;MSLVDFISEKLATVDLKDNEISEYVAGIVSEEFLEESEKREALAEFLSESTDKPTDDLVDSFFIRWTEDQEKEKQAAEAAKAEAASKAKEREKKSLAAGIESTTVDGKEPLTMSRRMAPKQLTKEEKAQRERLMREYGYDLEEVVEGADGETEILYKDRSKKSTGRIF
;
A
#
# COMPACT_ATOMS: atom_id res chain seq x y z
N MET A 1 -9.96 8.48 -25.27
CA MET A 1 -11.41 8.35 -25.48
C MET A 1 -11.95 7.55 -24.33
N SER A 2 -13.02 8.00 -23.68
CA SER A 2 -13.63 7.24 -22.58
C SER A 2 -14.36 6.01 -23.14
N LEU A 3 -14.66 5.05 -22.27
CA LEU A 3 -15.46 3.87 -22.63
C LEU A 3 -16.85 4.29 -23.16
N VAL A 4 -17.49 5.27 -22.51
CA VAL A 4 -18.81 5.78 -22.89
C VAL A 4 -18.79 6.40 -24.28
N ASP A 5 -17.78 7.24 -24.58
CA ASP A 5 -17.65 7.85 -25.90
C ASP A 5 -17.50 6.77 -26.99
N PHE A 6 -16.68 5.74 -26.71
CA PHE A 6 -16.45 4.63 -27.63
C PHE A 6 -17.73 3.84 -27.89
N ILE A 7 -18.47 3.52 -26.83
CA ILE A 7 -19.75 2.82 -26.92
C ILE A 7 -20.75 3.67 -27.72
N SER A 8 -20.84 4.97 -27.45
CA SER A 8 -21.72 5.88 -28.17
C SER A 8 -21.43 5.92 -29.69
N GLU A 9 -20.16 5.98 -30.08
CA GLU A 9 -19.76 5.94 -31.49
C GLU A 9 -20.17 4.61 -32.16
N LYS A 10 -20.02 3.50 -31.43
CA LYS A 10 -20.36 2.16 -31.92
C LYS A 10 -21.87 1.95 -32.02
N LEU A 11 -22.63 2.37 -31.02
CA LEU A 11 -24.09 2.30 -31.02
C LEU A 11 -24.70 3.20 -32.12
N ALA A 12 -24.06 4.32 -32.45
CA ALA A 12 -24.48 5.17 -33.57
C ALA A 12 -24.48 4.43 -34.92
N THR A 13 -23.67 3.38 -35.09
CA THR A 13 -23.66 2.55 -36.32
C THR A 13 -24.94 1.73 -36.49
N VAL A 14 -25.57 1.35 -35.37
CA VAL A 14 -26.87 0.66 -35.35
C VAL A 14 -28.05 1.63 -35.22
N ASP A 15 -27.80 2.94 -35.34
CA ASP A 15 -28.79 4.02 -35.19
C ASP A 15 -29.34 4.18 -33.77
N LEU A 16 -28.62 3.65 -32.78
CA LEU A 16 -28.87 3.91 -31.35
C LEU A 16 -27.99 5.10 -30.92
N LYS A 17 -28.55 6.31 -31.03
CA LYS A 17 -27.87 7.57 -30.69
C LYS A 17 -28.44 8.18 -29.42
N ASP A 18 -28.41 7.40 -28.35
CA ASP A 18 -28.85 7.82 -27.04
C ASP A 18 -27.68 7.74 -26.04
N ASN A 19 -27.45 8.84 -25.33
CA ASN A 19 -26.41 8.93 -24.33
C ASN A 19 -26.76 8.06 -23.10
N GLU A 20 -28.03 7.96 -22.72
CA GLU A 20 -28.47 7.13 -21.58
C GLU A 20 -28.21 5.65 -21.85
N ILE A 21 -28.47 5.20 -23.08
CA ILE A 21 -28.16 3.84 -23.53
C ILE A 21 -26.64 3.58 -23.48
N SER A 22 -25.85 4.56 -23.91
CA SER A 22 -24.38 4.44 -23.91
C SER A 22 -23.81 4.32 -22.49
N GLU A 23 -24.34 5.11 -21.55
CA GLU A 23 -23.97 5.05 -20.13
C GLU A 23 -24.42 3.73 -19.47
N TYR A 24 -25.63 3.27 -19.77
CA TYR A 24 -26.14 1.99 -19.26
C TYR A 24 -25.28 0.81 -19.72
N VAL A 25 -24.98 0.74 -21.02
CA VAL A 25 -24.12 -0.29 -21.60
C VAL A 25 -22.71 -0.22 -20.98
N ALA A 26 -22.14 0.98 -20.82
CA ALA A 26 -20.85 1.15 -20.16
C ALA A 26 -20.87 0.65 -18.70
N GLY A 27 -21.97 0.88 -17.98
CA GLY A 27 -22.20 0.38 -16.63
C GLY A 27 -22.15 -1.15 -16.58
N ILE A 28 -22.86 -1.84 -17.48
CA ILE A 28 -22.84 -3.31 -17.52
C ILE A 28 -21.45 -3.84 -17.85
N VAL A 29 -20.77 -3.28 -18.86
CA VAL A 29 -19.44 -3.74 -19.28
C VAL A 29 -18.43 -3.64 -18.13
N SER A 30 -18.46 -2.51 -17.41
CA SER A 30 -17.53 -2.20 -16.32
C SER A 30 -17.85 -2.88 -14.98
N GLU A 31 -19.01 -3.51 -14.83
CA GLU A 31 -19.46 -4.12 -13.56
C GLU A 31 -18.52 -5.23 -13.06
N GLU A 32 -17.92 -5.13 -11.89
CA GLU A 32 -16.87 -6.09 -11.48
C GLU A 32 -17.42 -7.41 -10.91
N PHE A 33 -18.68 -7.42 -10.44
CA PHE A 33 -19.25 -8.55 -9.71
C PHE A 33 -19.97 -9.59 -10.59
N LEU A 34 -20.19 -9.29 -11.87
CA LEU A 34 -20.87 -10.18 -12.82
C LEU A 34 -19.86 -10.89 -13.73
N GLU A 35 -20.16 -12.14 -14.08
CA GLU A 35 -19.35 -12.87 -15.07
C GLU A 35 -19.50 -12.25 -16.47
N GLU A 36 -18.45 -12.32 -17.28
CA GLU A 36 -18.49 -11.76 -18.65
C GLU A 36 -19.58 -12.40 -19.50
N SER A 37 -19.83 -13.71 -19.34
CA SER A 37 -20.93 -14.44 -19.98
C SER A 37 -22.29 -13.82 -19.67
N GLU A 38 -22.58 -13.55 -18.40
CA GLU A 38 -23.85 -12.96 -17.95
C GLU A 38 -24.03 -11.54 -18.49
N LYS A 39 -22.96 -10.74 -18.48
CA LYS A 39 -22.99 -9.39 -19.06
C LYS A 39 -23.23 -9.41 -20.57
N ARG A 40 -22.59 -10.34 -21.29
CA ARG A 40 -22.77 -10.51 -22.73
C ARG A 40 -24.20 -10.90 -23.06
N GLU A 41 -24.78 -11.81 -22.30
CA GLU A 41 -26.19 -12.20 -22.44
C GLU A 41 -27.11 -11.00 -22.19
N ALA A 42 -26.94 -10.28 -21.08
CA ALA A 42 -27.74 -9.11 -20.74
C ALA A 42 -27.64 -7.99 -21.81
N LEU A 43 -26.45 -7.76 -22.35
CA LEU A 43 -26.25 -6.79 -23.43
C LEU A 43 -26.84 -7.25 -24.76
N ALA A 44 -26.71 -8.53 -25.09
CA ALA A 44 -27.30 -9.08 -26.31
C ALA A 44 -28.83 -8.99 -26.27
N GLU A 45 -29.45 -9.35 -25.14
CA GLU A 45 -30.90 -9.23 -24.92
C GLU A 45 -31.34 -7.77 -25.04
N PHE A 46 -30.72 -6.86 -24.28
CA PHE A 46 -31.06 -5.44 -24.31
C PHE A 46 -30.91 -4.79 -25.69
N LEU A 47 -29.83 -5.11 -26.43
CA LEU A 47 -29.62 -4.57 -27.77
C LEU A 47 -30.59 -5.18 -28.78
N SER A 48 -30.95 -6.46 -28.65
CA SER A 48 -31.94 -7.10 -29.52
C SER A 48 -33.35 -6.53 -29.36
N GLU A 49 -33.70 -6.03 -28.17
CA GLU A 49 -34.96 -5.31 -27.94
C GLU A 49 -34.93 -3.88 -28.49
N SER A 50 -33.74 -3.29 -28.58
CA SER A 50 -33.54 -1.89 -28.97
C SER A 50 -33.32 -1.71 -30.48
N THR A 51 -32.83 -2.73 -31.19
CA THR A 51 -32.54 -2.65 -32.62
C THR A 51 -32.64 -4.01 -33.31
N ASP A 52 -33.12 -4.01 -34.57
CA ASP A 52 -33.17 -5.21 -35.42
C ASP A 52 -31.84 -5.51 -36.14
N LYS A 53 -30.80 -4.70 -35.89
CA LYS A 53 -29.49 -4.83 -36.53
C LYS A 53 -28.61 -5.83 -35.77
N PRO A 54 -27.68 -6.52 -36.47
CA PRO A 54 -26.75 -7.41 -35.80
C PRO A 54 -25.85 -6.64 -34.81
N THR A 55 -25.81 -7.12 -33.56
CA THR A 55 -25.10 -6.46 -32.45
C THR A 55 -23.98 -7.29 -31.83
N ASP A 56 -23.80 -8.55 -32.25
CA ASP A 56 -22.80 -9.46 -31.68
C ASP A 56 -21.37 -8.87 -31.73
N ASP A 57 -20.98 -8.34 -32.90
CA ASP A 57 -19.68 -7.69 -33.09
C ASP A 57 -19.51 -6.42 -32.22
N LEU A 58 -20.61 -5.75 -31.87
CA LEU A 58 -20.56 -4.57 -31.01
C LEU A 58 -20.22 -4.98 -29.58
N VAL A 59 -20.92 -6.00 -29.06
CA VAL A 59 -20.69 -6.54 -27.71
C VAL A 59 -19.24 -6.98 -27.57
N ASP A 60 -18.71 -7.73 -28.54
CA ASP A 60 -17.29 -8.12 -28.58
C ASP A 60 -16.37 -6.90 -28.52
N SER A 61 -16.65 -5.88 -29.32
CA SER A 61 -15.82 -4.66 -29.36
C SER A 61 -15.81 -3.91 -28.02
N PHE A 62 -16.92 -3.93 -27.26
CA PHE A 62 -17.00 -3.28 -25.95
C PHE A 62 -16.10 -3.96 -24.92
N PHE A 63 -16.12 -5.29 -24.87
CA PHE A 63 -15.27 -6.05 -23.95
C PHE A 63 -13.79 -5.99 -24.32
N ILE A 64 -13.46 -6.03 -25.61
CA ILE A 64 -12.08 -5.82 -26.07
C ILE A 64 -11.59 -4.44 -25.62
N ARG A 65 -12.39 -3.40 -25.82
CA ARG A 65 -12.00 -2.05 -25.41
C ARG A 65 -11.81 -1.95 -23.89
N TRP A 66 -12.74 -2.49 -23.12
CA TRP A 66 -12.67 -2.47 -21.66
C TRP A 66 -11.44 -3.20 -21.12
N THR A 67 -11.15 -4.39 -21.64
CA THR A 67 -9.97 -5.17 -21.23
C THR A 67 -8.67 -4.47 -21.57
N GLU A 68 -8.58 -3.81 -22.74
CA GLU A 68 -7.44 -2.97 -23.08
C GLU A 68 -7.26 -1.78 -22.12
N ASP A 69 -8.35 -1.12 -21.73
CA ASP A 69 -8.29 0.02 -20.82
C ASP A 69 -7.88 -0.43 -19.40
N GLN A 70 -8.38 -1.58 -18.94
CA GLN A 70 -7.98 -2.21 -17.68
C GLN A 70 -6.49 -2.59 -17.65
N GLU A 71 -5.98 -3.20 -18.72
CA GLU A 71 -4.57 -3.57 -18.79
C GLU A 71 -3.66 -2.33 -18.81
N LYS A 72 -4.05 -1.26 -19.50
CA LYS A 72 -3.32 0.03 -19.48
C LYS A 72 -3.31 0.64 -18.08
N GLU A 73 -4.44 0.62 -17.39
CA GLU A 73 -4.55 1.15 -16.03
C GLU A 73 -3.65 0.37 -15.06
N LYS A 74 -3.66 -0.96 -15.16
CA LYS A 74 -2.77 -1.84 -14.38
C LYS A 74 -1.30 -1.53 -14.63
N GLN A 75 -0.89 -1.42 -15.89
CA GLN A 75 0.49 -1.07 -16.26
C GLN A 75 0.90 0.32 -15.74
N ALA A 76 0.01 1.30 -15.82
CA ALA A 76 0.24 2.64 -15.28
C ALA A 76 0.38 2.61 -13.75
N ALA A 77 -0.44 1.84 -13.05
CA ALA A 77 -0.38 1.68 -11.61
C ALA A 77 0.92 0.99 -11.16
N GLU A 78 1.38 -0.03 -11.90
CA GLU A 78 2.66 -0.69 -11.64
C GLU A 78 3.85 0.25 -11.88
N ALA A 79 3.83 1.02 -12.97
CA ALA A 79 4.86 2.02 -13.25
C ALA A 79 4.92 3.10 -12.17
N ALA A 80 3.77 3.60 -11.71
CA ALA A 80 3.69 4.59 -10.64
C ALA A 80 4.25 4.05 -9.31
N LYS A 81 3.96 2.78 -8.97
CA LYS A 81 4.55 2.12 -7.79
C LYS A 81 6.07 1.99 -7.90
N ALA A 82 6.58 1.61 -9.07
CA ALA A 82 8.02 1.51 -9.31
C ALA A 82 8.72 2.88 -9.18
N GLU A 83 8.13 3.93 -9.75
CA GLU A 83 8.65 5.29 -9.66
C GLU A 83 8.66 5.81 -8.21
N ALA A 84 7.58 5.57 -7.46
CA ALA A 84 7.49 5.93 -6.05
C ALA A 84 8.56 5.22 -5.20
N ALA A 85 8.76 3.92 -5.43
CA ALA A 85 9.81 3.15 -4.77
C ALA A 85 11.22 3.65 -5.10
N SER A 86 11.46 4.05 -6.36
CA SER A 86 12.73 4.64 -6.79
C SER A 86 12.99 5.98 -6.10
N LYS A 87 11.99 6.89 -6.10
CA LYS A 87 12.07 8.18 -5.41
C LYS A 87 12.30 8.04 -3.91
N ALA A 88 11.69 7.03 -3.27
CA ALA A 88 11.93 6.74 -1.86
C ALA A 88 13.39 6.33 -1.60
N LYS A 89 13.95 5.43 -2.42
CA LYS A 89 15.35 5.01 -2.33
C LYS A 89 16.32 6.18 -2.57
N GLU A 90 16.03 7.07 -3.52
CA GLU A 90 16.85 8.26 -3.74
C GLU A 90 16.82 9.23 -2.56
N ARG A 91 15.64 9.43 -1.95
CA ARG A 91 15.50 10.25 -0.74
C ARG A 91 16.33 9.67 0.41
N GLU A 92 16.29 8.36 0.62
CA GLU A 92 17.09 7.68 1.65
C GLU A 92 18.60 7.82 1.38
N LYS A 93 19.04 7.63 0.14
CA LYS A 93 20.45 7.86 -0.24
C LYS A 93 20.88 9.30 -0.01
N LYS A 94 20.04 10.29 -0.35
CA LYS A 94 20.32 11.71 -0.10
C LYS A 94 20.35 12.03 1.38
N SER A 95 19.45 11.46 2.20
CA SER A 95 19.47 11.67 3.66
C SER A 95 20.70 11.03 4.32
N LEU A 96 21.13 9.85 3.85
CA LEU A 96 22.35 9.22 4.32
C LEU A 96 23.60 10.05 3.95
N ALA A 97 23.68 10.54 2.71
CA ALA A 97 24.77 11.41 2.27
C ALA A 97 24.82 12.73 3.07
N ALA A 98 23.68 13.38 3.26
CA ALA A 98 23.58 14.62 4.05
C ALA A 98 23.89 14.39 5.55
N GLY A 99 23.50 13.23 6.11
CA GLY A 99 23.87 12.84 7.48
C GLY A 99 25.38 12.64 7.64
N ILE A 100 26.05 12.09 6.63
CA ILE A 100 27.52 11.94 6.61
C ILE A 100 28.21 13.31 6.52
N GLU A 101 27.73 14.22 5.68
CA GLU A 101 28.26 15.59 5.59
C GLU A 101 28.00 16.43 6.85
N SER A 102 26.86 16.26 7.52
CA SER A 102 26.60 16.93 8.80
C SER A 102 27.50 16.43 9.94
N THR A 103 28.20 15.29 9.77
CA THR A 103 29.12 14.76 10.79
C THR A 103 30.52 15.38 10.70
N THR A 104 30.80 16.26 9.72
CA THR A 104 32.13 16.88 9.53
C THR A 104 32.22 18.33 10.02
N VAL A 105 31.15 18.89 10.60
CA VAL A 105 31.11 20.33 10.98
C VAL A 105 31.81 20.64 12.30
N ASP A 106 32.49 19.67 12.93
CA ASP A 106 33.17 19.91 14.21
C ASP A 106 34.59 19.32 14.26
N GLY A 107 35.38 19.53 13.19
CA GLY A 107 36.85 19.50 13.19
C GLY A 107 37.54 18.27 13.81
N LYS A 108 36.84 17.15 13.98
CA LYS A 108 37.36 15.92 14.57
C LYS A 108 37.36 14.85 13.49
N GLU A 109 38.54 14.26 13.32
CA GLU A 109 38.87 13.23 12.32
C GLU A 109 37.78 12.19 12.09
N PRO A 110 37.70 11.62 10.86
CA PRO A 110 36.75 10.57 10.56
C PRO A 110 36.91 9.43 11.56
N LEU A 111 35.82 9.09 12.26
CA LEU A 111 35.78 7.98 13.20
C LEU A 111 36.04 6.68 12.44
N THR A 112 37.31 6.26 12.44
CA THR A 112 37.72 4.94 11.96
C THR A 112 36.96 3.87 12.75
N MET A 113 36.63 2.77 12.07
CA MET A 113 35.92 1.59 12.60
C MET A 113 36.45 1.09 13.96
N SER A 114 37.69 1.44 14.32
CA SER A 114 38.33 1.09 15.58
C SER A 114 37.64 1.68 16.82
N ARG A 115 36.91 2.80 16.71
CA ARG A 115 36.21 3.41 17.85
C ARG A 115 34.83 2.81 18.17
N ARG A 116 34.31 1.89 17.33
CA ARG A 116 33.01 1.24 17.56
C ARG A 116 33.03 0.23 18.71
N MET A 117 34.22 -0.23 19.12
CA MET A 117 34.41 -1.23 20.18
C MET A 117 34.87 -0.62 21.53
N ALA A 118 35.05 0.70 21.62
CA ALA A 118 35.43 1.34 22.88
C ALA A 118 34.18 1.64 23.71
N PRO A 119 34.02 1.10 24.94
CA PRO A 119 32.88 1.41 25.78
C PRO A 119 32.89 2.91 26.07
N LYS A 120 31.82 3.60 25.63
CA LYS A 120 31.65 5.04 25.84
C LYS A 120 31.61 5.29 27.35
N GLN A 121 32.64 5.92 27.90
CA GLN A 121 32.66 6.30 29.31
C GLN A 121 31.65 7.42 29.52
N LEU A 122 30.45 7.07 29.99
CA LEU A 122 29.39 8.03 30.29
C LEU A 122 29.74 8.84 31.54
N THR A 123 29.50 10.15 31.48
CA THR A 123 29.59 11.02 32.66
C THR A 123 28.49 10.68 33.67
N LYS A 124 28.63 11.13 34.94
CA LYS A 124 27.66 10.83 36.00
C LYS A 124 26.24 11.28 35.67
N GLU A 125 26.10 12.41 34.99
CA GLU A 125 24.81 12.98 34.59
C GLU A 125 24.15 12.18 33.46
N GLU A 126 24.93 11.80 32.43
CA GLU A 126 24.44 10.96 31.34
C GLU A 126 24.03 9.56 31.83
N LYS A 127 24.76 9.02 32.82
CA LYS A 127 24.42 7.75 33.45
C LYS A 127 23.08 7.84 34.19
N ALA A 128 22.83 8.94 34.91
CA ALA A 128 21.58 9.18 35.61
C ALA A 128 20.38 9.35 34.66
N GLN A 129 20.57 10.05 33.54
CA GLN A 129 19.53 10.18 32.51
C GLN A 129 19.21 8.84 31.85
N ARG A 130 20.24 8.06 31.50
CA ARG A 130 20.06 6.70 30.98
C ARG A 130 19.31 5.83 31.97
N GLU A 131 19.64 5.90 33.25
CA GLU A 131 18.98 5.11 34.29
C GLU A 131 17.53 5.54 34.52
N ARG A 132 17.25 6.85 34.44
CA ARG A 132 15.88 7.37 34.49
C ARG A 132 15.03 6.84 33.33
N LEU A 133 15.55 6.89 32.10
CA LEU A 133 14.87 6.36 30.91
C LEU A 133 14.67 4.84 31.00
N MET A 134 15.67 4.12 31.51
CA MET A 134 15.54 2.67 31.75
C MET A 134 14.53 2.34 32.85
N ARG A 135 14.32 3.22 33.83
CA ARG A 135 13.27 3.02 34.84
C ARG A 135 11.87 3.31 34.31
N GLU A 136 11.76 4.27 33.40
CA GLU A 136 10.49 4.73 32.82
C GLU A 136 10.01 3.83 31.68
N TYR A 137 10.93 3.35 30.85
CA TYR A 137 10.63 2.58 29.63
C TYR A 137 11.30 1.21 29.56
N GLY A 138 12.16 0.88 30.52
CA GLY A 138 12.76 -0.45 30.60
C GLY A 138 11.69 -1.47 30.99
N TYR A 139 11.64 -2.55 30.22
CA TYR A 139 10.84 -3.71 30.56
C TYR A 139 11.46 -4.40 31.79
N ASP A 140 10.66 -4.67 32.82
CA ASP A 140 11.06 -5.57 33.90
C ASP A 140 11.07 -6.99 33.34
N LEU A 141 12.25 -7.47 32.94
CA LEU A 141 12.46 -8.88 32.67
C LEU A 141 12.86 -9.53 34.00
N GLU A 142 11.87 -10.02 34.76
CA GLU A 142 12.14 -10.87 35.91
C GLU A 142 12.04 -12.35 35.52
N GLU A 143 13.20 -13.00 35.64
CA GLU A 143 13.42 -14.45 35.70
C GLU A 143 13.31 -15.22 34.38
N VAL A 144 14.48 -15.59 33.86
CA VAL A 144 14.64 -16.66 32.88
C VAL A 144 14.50 -17.98 33.63
N VAL A 145 13.36 -18.66 33.48
CA VAL A 145 13.17 -20.00 34.00
C VAL A 145 13.50 -20.99 32.88
N GLU A 146 14.49 -21.84 33.11
CA GLU A 146 14.86 -22.93 32.20
C GLU A 146 13.84 -24.07 32.39
N GLY A 147 12.98 -24.29 31.39
CA GLY A 147 12.06 -25.42 31.40
C GLY A 147 12.81 -26.75 31.29
N ALA A 148 12.20 -27.84 31.76
CA ALA A 148 12.79 -29.19 31.76
C ALA A 148 13.18 -29.72 30.36
N ASP A 149 12.75 -29.04 29.29
CA ASP A 149 12.97 -29.41 27.89
C ASP A 149 14.08 -28.56 27.24
N GLY A 150 14.73 -27.67 28.00
CA GLY A 150 15.84 -26.83 27.54
C GLY A 150 15.43 -25.57 26.76
N GLU A 151 14.14 -25.25 26.70
CA GLU A 151 13.66 -24.01 26.10
C GLU A 151 13.54 -22.88 27.14
N THR A 152 13.98 -21.69 26.74
CA THR A 152 14.05 -20.49 27.57
C THR A 152 12.78 -19.66 27.38
N GLU A 153 11.89 -19.65 28.37
CA GLU A 153 10.64 -18.89 28.28
C GLU A 153 10.77 -17.53 28.98
N ILE A 154 10.47 -16.44 28.27
CA ILE A 154 10.56 -15.08 28.81
C ILE A 154 9.15 -14.60 29.17
N LEU A 155 8.86 -14.56 30.47
CA LEU A 155 7.59 -14.07 31.01
C LEU A 155 7.63 -12.54 31.17
N TYR A 156 6.78 -11.84 30.41
CA TYR A 156 6.61 -10.39 30.51
C TYR A 156 5.51 -10.05 31.51
N LYS A 157 5.83 -9.28 32.55
CA LYS A 157 4.82 -8.79 33.51
C LYS A 157 4.19 -7.51 32.98
N ASP A 158 2.91 -7.60 32.57
CA ASP A 158 2.14 -6.42 32.18
C ASP A 158 1.88 -5.52 33.39
N ARG A 159 2.40 -4.28 33.36
CA ARG A 159 2.20 -3.28 34.43
C ARG A 159 0.82 -2.62 34.38
N SER A 160 -0.09 -3.01 33.48
CA SER A 160 -1.45 -2.46 33.35
C SER A 160 -2.37 -2.66 34.58
N LYS A 161 -1.99 -3.50 35.55
CA LYS A 161 -2.78 -3.77 36.78
C LYS A 161 -2.17 -3.20 38.06
N LYS A 162 -1.86 -1.90 38.10
CA LYS A 162 -1.70 -1.14 39.35
C LYS A 162 -2.31 0.26 39.23
N SER A 163 -3.63 0.35 39.11
CA SER A 163 -4.37 1.61 39.33
C SER A 163 -5.73 1.43 40.00
N THR A 164 -5.86 0.44 40.88
CA THR A 164 -7.06 0.31 41.74
C THR A 164 -6.68 0.15 43.21
N GLY A 165 -6.95 1.22 43.98
CA GLY A 165 -7.29 1.10 45.39
C GLY A 165 -6.40 1.85 46.40
N ARG A 166 -6.75 3.09 46.72
CA ARG A 166 -7.14 3.53 48.09
C ARG A 166 -7.56 5.01 48.07
N ILE A 167 -8.86 5.22 47.98
CA ILE A 167 -9.54 6.33 48.67
C ILE A 167 -10.01 5.71 49.98
N PHE A 168 -9.48 6.17 51.10
CA PHE A 168 -10.15 6.39 52.39
C PHE A 168 -9.18 7.16 53.28
#